data_AF-A0A6A5ADK9-F1
#
_entry.id   AF-A0A6A5ADK9-F1
#
_cell.length_a   1.000
_cell.length_b   1.000
_cell.length_c   1.000
_cell.angle_alpha   90.00
_cell.angle_beta   90.00
_cell.angle_gamma   90.00
#
_symmetry.space_group_name_H-M   'P 1'
#
loop_
_entity.id
_entity.type
_entity.pdbx_description
1 polymer ?
#
loop_
_entity_poly.entity_id
_entity_poly.type
_entity_poly.pdbx_seq_one_letter_code
_entity_poly.pdbx_strand_id
1 'polypeptide(L)'
;MIAGDNDEDPASLKLLADQVMRSLVSSGCRLVCVDFDSTFLRIHTNGSWSRPAAELLPYVRCGAIIYFPLFVRLLPLLAAHVSLAVVTFSPQVPLIREVLSLCFDPSVSESIIVRGDVEGWTLSRDDAVQFTGIDSHHLVLHRRTKLPYVASAALEASSSTSSADPIRSHHTVLIDDCQDNVFLASQCGIAAIHYDPTQFPQHMHAVLKRRKKRRRTSDTNLTLVLPSASALRRSIQSPVAGQPEASSSFATAVLSPVRSADSHPARLHFCTPSPVTKLRVTNSIGKPKPKRYTRPVKVVDDPVVSEQVVADLKPCHTITRTDAPCDKVQDTGDDDGGTTQDVVEIRSTDVIESRPESISSIK
;
A
#
# COMPACT_ATOMS: atom_id res chain seq x y z
N MET A 1 -33.00 -23.80 4.80
CA MET A 1 -33.40 -22.59 5.55
C MET A 1 -32.32 -21.54 5.36
N ILE A 2 -32.72 -20.42 4.74
CA ILE A 2 -32.09 -19.09 4.67
C ILE A 2 -30.67 -19.04 4.06
N ALA A 3 -30.60 -19.19 2.73
CA ALA A 3 -29.69 -18.35 1.95
C ALA A 3 -30.37 -16.97 1.85
N GLY A 4 -29.87 -16.02 2.62
CA GLY A 4 -30.29 -14.62 2.47
C GLY A 4 -29.60 -14.07 1.24
N ASP A 5 -30.32 -13.99 0.14
CA ASP A 5 -30.02 -13.07 -0.96
C ASP A 5 -30.07 -11.64 -0.41
N ASN A 6 -28.96 -11.20 0.17
CA ASN A 6 -28.70 -9.77 0.31
C ASN A 6 -28.20 -9.30 -1.05
N ASP A 7 -29.14 -9.13 -2.00
CA ASP A 7 -28.92 -8.28 -3.16
C ASP A 7 -28.58 -6.88 -2.62
N GLU A 8 -27.29 -6.58 -2.47
CA GLU A 8 -26.85 -5.26 -2.08
C GLU A 8 -27.28 -4.27 -3.17
N ASP A 9 -28.19 -3.38 -2.79
CA ASP A 9 -28.73 -2.33 -3.65
C ASP A 9 -27.58 -1.55 -4.35
N PRO A 10 -27.58 -1.46 -5.69
CA PRO A 10 -26.56 -0.72 -6.46
C PRO A 10 -26.38 0.73 -5.99
N ALA A 11 -27.44 1.38 -5.49
CA ALA A 11 -27.34 2.74 -4.94
C ALA A 11 -26.54 2.78 -3.63
N SER A 12 -26.66 1.73 -2.80
CA SER A 12 -25.90 1.57 -1.56
C SER A 12 -24.40 1.39 -1.83
N LEU A 13 -24.03 0.61 -2.85
CA LEU A 13 -22.62 0.46 -3.25
C LEU A 13 -22.03 1.76 -3.81
N LYS A 14 -22.79 2.50 -4.63
CA LYS A 14 -22.37 3.81 -5.12
C LYS A 14 -22.11 4.76 -3.95
N LEU A 15 -23.04 4.82 -3.00
CA LEU A 15 -22.90 5.66 -1.81
C LEU A 15 -21.66 5.27 -1.00
N LEU A 16 -21.41 3.97 -0.85
CA LEU A 16 -20.22 3.45 -0.17
C LEU A 16 -18.94 3.88 -0.89
N ALA A 17 -18.83 3.70 -2.21
CA ALA A 17 -17.66 4.13 -2.98
C ALA A 17 -17.42 5.65 -2.85
N ASP A 18 -18.48 6.46 -2.92
CA ASP A 18 -18.43 7.91 -2.72
C ASP A 18 -17.98 8.29 -1.28
N GLN A 19 -18.38 7.53 -0.27
CA GLN A 19 -17.94 7.72 1.12
C GLN A 19 -16.48 7.30 1.34
N VAL A 20 -16.07 6.19 0.73
CA VAL A 20 -14.68 5.67 0.74
C VAL A 20 -13.75 6.72 0.13
N MET A 21 -14.07 7.18 -1.08
CA MET A 21 -13.29 8.20 -1.81
C MET A 21 -13.14 9.46 -0.96
N ARG A 22 -14.24 10.02 -0.45
CA ARG A 22 -14.20 11.24 0.39
C ARG A 22 -13.38 11.04 1.65
N SER A 23 -13.46 9.87 2.26
CA SER A 23 -12.68 9.55 3.46
C SER A 23 -11.18 9.48 3.17
N LEU A 24 -10.79 8.86 2.06
CA LEU A 24 -9.40 8.77 1.62
C LEU A 24 -8.83 10.16 1.32
N VAL A 25 -9.51 10.93 0.46
CA VAL A 25 -9.08 12.29 0.07
C VAL A 25 -9.00 13.21 1.29
N SER A 26 -10.04 13.26 2.13
CA SER A 26 -10.04 14.12 3.33
C SER A 26 -9.04 13.69 4.42
N SER A 27 -8.47 12.48 4.32
CA SER A 27 -7.38 12.03 5.18
C SER A 27 -5.99 12.52 4.71
N GLY A 28 -5.94 13.27 3.60
CA GLY A 28 -4.71 13.67 2.93
C GLY A 28 -3.99 12.49 2.29
N CYS A 29 -4.73 11.47 1.84
CA CYS A 29 -4.19 10.42 0.99
C CYS A 29 -3.87 11.01 -0.38
N ARG A 30 -2.71 10.65 -0.94
CA ARG A 30 -2.25 11.07 -2.28
C ARG A 30 -1.96 9.87 -3.18
N LEU A 31 -1.77 8.69 -2.60
CA LEU A 31 -1.55 7.43 -3.31
C LEU A 31 -2.35 6.31 -2.65
N VAL A 32 -3.11 5.57 -3.46
CA VAL A 32 -3.76 4.32 -3.05
C VAL A 32 -3.13 3.16 -3.82
N CYS A 33 -2.55 2.23 -3.08
CA CYS A 33 -1.99 0.99 -3.59
C CYS A 33 -2.97 -0.16 -3.31
N VAL A 34 -3.27 -0.96 -4.33
CA VAL A 34 -4.18 -2.10 -4.25
C VAL A 34 -3.43 -3.36 -4.66
N ASP A 35 -3.53 -4.43 -3.86
CA ASP A 35 -3.03 -5.74 -4.28
C ASP A 35 -3.89 -6.36 -5.39
N PHE A 36 -3.29 -7.21 -6.21
CA PHE A 36 -3.98 -7.80 -7.36
C PHE A 36 -4.69 -9.11 -7.00
N ASP A 37 -3.93 -10.15 -6.69
CA ASP A 37 -4.43 -11.47 -6.32
C ASP A 37 -5.20 -11.41 -5.01
N SER A 38 -6.31 -12.15 -4.90
CA SER A 38 -7.17 -12.20 -3.71
C SER A 38 -7.67 -10.84 -3.16
N THR A 39 -7.35 -9.71 -3.80
CA THR A 39 -7.78 -8.34 -3.43
C THR A 39 -8.52 -7.64 -4.58
N PHE A 40 -7.89 -7.42 -5.73
CA PHE A 40 -8.61 -6.96 -6.93
C PHE A 40 -9.35 -8.13 -7.61
N LEU A 41 -8.68 -9.27 -7.71
CA LEU A 41 -9.26 -10.55 -8.15
C LEU A 41 -9.79 -11.35 -6.95
N ARG A 42 -10.88 -12.09 -7.16
CA ARG A 42 -11.42 -13.06 -6.20
C ARG A 42 -10.57 -14.31 -6.02
N ILE A 43 -9.64 -14.55 -6.95
CA ILE A 43 -8.77 -15.72 -6.98
C ILE A 43 -7.32 -15.30 -6.78
N HIS A 44 -6.50 -16.30 -6.48
CA HIS A 44 -5.05 -16.16 -6.44
C HIS A 44 -4.44 -16.85 -7.66
N THR A 45 -3.79 -16.09 -8.53
CA THR A 45 -3.12 -16.59 -9.75
C THR A 45 -1.80 -17.29 -9.46
N ASN A 46 -1.28 -17.19 -8.21
CA ASN A 46 0.04 -17.69 -7.82
C ASN A 46 1.19 -17.13 -8.68
N GLY A 47 1.00 -15.94 -9.27
CA GLY A 47 1.97 -15.30 -10.15
C GLY A 47 2.10 -15.99 -11.53
N SER A 48 1.23 -16.94 -11.86
CA SER A 48 1.26 -17.66 -13.13
C SER A 48 -0.14 -17.95 -13.65
N TRP A 49 -0.59 -17.10 -14.56
CA TRP A 49 -1.80 -17.26 -15.35
C TRP A 49 -1.45 -17.45 -16.82
N SER A 50 -1.81 -18.59 -17.40
CA SER A 50 -1.45 -18.97 -18.77
C SER A 50 -2.52 -18.63 -19.82
N ARG A 51 -3.73 -18.27 -19.37
CA ARG A 51 -4.86 -17.96 -20.26
C ARG A 51 -4.88 -16.46 -20.60
N PRO A 52 -5.65 -16.03 -21.60
CA PRO A 52 -5.79 -14.60 -21.92
C PRO A 52 -6.33 -13.76 -20.76
N ALA A 53 -6.07 -12.44 -20.77
CA ALA A 53 -6.55 -11.49 -19.76
C ALA A 53 -8.08 -11.46 -19.64
N ALA A 54 -8.79 -11.62 -20.77
CA ALA A 54 -10.25 -11.66 -20.80
C ALA A 54 -10.84 -12.75 -19.89
N GLU A 55 -10.11 -13.86 -19.70
CA GLU A 55 -10.53 -14.95 -18.82
C GLU A 55 -10.41 -14.63 -17.34
N LEU A 56 -9.71 -13.55 -16.97
CA LEU A 56 -9.66 -13.04 -15.60
C LEU A 56 -10.85 -12.14 -15.25
N LEU A 57 -11.57 -11.60 -16.24
CA LEU A 57 -12.70 -10.68 -16.01
C LEU A 57 -13.79 -11.25 -15.11
N PRO A 58 -14.21 -12.52 -15.24
CA PRO A 58 -15.17 -13.11 -14.32
C PRO A 58 -14.68 -13.14 -12.87
N TYR A 59 -13.36 -13.16 -12.65
CA TYR A 59 -12.75 -13.20 -11.33
C TYR A 59 -12.40 -11.84 -10.76
N VAL A 60 -12.33 -10.79 -11.59
CA VAL A 60 -12.26 -9.43 -11.08
C VAL A 60 -13.46 -9.22 -10.16
N ARG A 61 -13.23 -8.57 -9.01
CA ARG A 61 -14.30 -8.09 -8.12
C ARG A 61 -15.04 -6.93 -8.79
N CYS A 62 -15.64 -7.22 -9.95
CA CYS A 62 -16.42 -6.36 -10.83
C CYS A 62 -17.46 -7.11 -11.67
N GLY A 63 -17.32 -8.42 -11.87
CA GLY A 63 -18.18 -9.16 -12.80
C GLY A 63 -19.58 -9.39 -12.26
N ALA A 64 -20.56 -8.76 -12.93
CA ALA A 64 -22.03 -8.93 -13.05
C ALA A 64 -22.88 -9.88 -12.17
N ILE A 65 -22.33 -10.75 -11.32
CA ILE A 65 -23.10 -11.73 -10.56
C ILE A 65 -22.58 -11.77 -9.10
N ILE A 66 -23.27 -10.99 -8.27
CA ILE A 66 -23.60 -11.24 -6.85
C ILE A 66 -22.64 -10.72 -5.76
N TYR A 67 -21.35 -10.44 -5.98
CA TYR A 67 -20.50 -9.98 -4.85
C TYR A 67 -19.59 -8.78 -5.16
N PHE A 68 -20.10 -7.59 -4.84
CA PHE A 68 -19.34 -6.39 -4.44
C PHE A 68 -18.33 -5.81 -5.47
N PRO A 69 -18.79 -5.12 -6.55
CA PRO A 69 -17.92 -4.48 -7.55
C PRO A 69 -17.28 -3.16 -7.07
N LEU A 70 -16.83 -3.10 -5.81
CA LEU A 70 -16.38 -1.86 -5.19
C LEU A 70 -15.20 -1.24 -5.93
N PHE A 71 -14.18 -2.01 -6.30
CA PHE A 71 -12.98 -1.44 -6.95
C PHE A 71 -13.28 -0.86 -8.32
N VAL A 72 -14.15 -1.51 -9.11
CA VAL A 72 -14.49 -0.96 -10.43
C VAL A 72 -15.26 0.35 -10.33
N ARG A 73 -16.01 0.56 -9.24
CA ARG A 73 -16.64 1.86 -8.98
C ARG A 73 -15.69 2.87 -8.34
N LEU A 74 -14.86 2.41 -7.41
CA LEU A 74 -14.04 3.26 -6.56
C LEU A 74 -12.82 3.82 -7.29
N LEU A 75 -12.12 3.00 -8.10
CA LEU A 75 -10.88 3.43 -8.74
C LEU A 75 -11.08 4.61 -9.71
N PRO A 76 -12.10 4.63 -10.60
CA PRO A 76 -12.36 5.79 -11.44
C PRO A 76 -12.66 7.07 -10.62
N LEU A 77 -13.38 6.95 -9.50
CA LEU A 77 -13.67 8.08 -8.61
C LEU A 77 -12.41 8.61 -7.92
N LEU A 78 -11.47 7.72 -7.58
CA LEU A 78 -10.21 8.09 -6.95
C LEU A 78 -9.20 8.69 -7.94
N ALA A 79 -9.17 8.21 -9.18
CA ALA A 79 -8.20 8.63 -10.20
C ALA A 79 -8.20 10.15 -10.46
N ALA A 80 -9.34 10.81 -10.24
CA ALA A 80 -9.46 12.27 -10.37
C ALA A 80 -8.82 13.07 -9.21
N HIS A 81 -8.43 12.41 -8.11
CA HIS A 81 -8.04 13.07 -6.86
C HIS A 81 -6.73 12.55 -6.26
N VAL A 82 -6.41 11.29 -6.50
CA VAL A 82 -5.22 10.62 -5.96
C VAL A 82 -4.58 9.75 -7.02
N SER A 83 -3.27 9.56 -6.91
CA SER A 83 -2.57 8.57 -7.72
C SER A 83 -3.00 7.16 -7.33
N LEU A 84 -3.07 6.27 -8.31
CA LEU A 84 -3.46 4.88 -8.13
C LEU A 84 -2.31 3.97 -8.51
N ALA A 85 -2.15 2.89 -7.74
CA ALA A 85 -1.22 1.84 -8.08
C ALA A 85 -1.79 0.45 -7.79
N VAL A 86 -1.48 -0.51 -8.67
CA VAL A 86 -1.55 -1.94 -8.37
C VAL A 86 -0.17 -2.41 -7.95
N VAL A 87 -0.05 -2.96 -6.74
CA VAL A 87 1.21 -3.48 -6.18
C VAL A 87 1.08 -4.97 -5.93
N THR A 88 1.81 -5.79 -6.68
CA THR A 88 1.62 -7.25 -6.72
C THR A 88 2.97 -7.97 -6.66
N PHE A 89 2.97 -9.18 -6.11
CA PHE A 89 4.13 -10.08 -6.24
C PHE A 89 4.16 -10.82 -7.58
N SER A 90 3.08 -10.73 -8.37
CA SER A 90 3.04 -11.33 -9.70
C SER A 90 4.07 -10.65 -10.63
N PRO A 91 4.86 -11.44 -11.39
CA PRO A 91 5.74 -10.90 -12.42
C PRO A 91 4.98 -10.53 -13.72
N GLN A 92 3.70 -10.90 -13.84
CA GLN A 92 2.94 -10.77 -15.10
C GLN A 92 2.34 -9.36 -15.31
N VAL A 93 3.19 -8.33 -15.25
CA VAL A 93 2.77 -6.92 -15.40
C VAL A 93 1.99 -6.65 -16.70
N PRO A 94 2.38 -7.18 -17.89
CA PRO A 94 1.63 -6.97 -19.13
C PRO A 94 0.19 -7.50 -19.05
N LEU A 95 0.00 -8.71 -18.50
CA LEU A 95 -1.31 -9.31 -18.29
C LEU A 95 -2.18 -8.44 -17.38
N ILE A 96 -1.60 -7.93 -16.28
CA ILE A 96 -2.34 -7.10 -15.33
C ILE A 96 -2.77 -5.78 -15.97
N ARG A 97 -1.91 -5.17 -16.79
CA ARG A 97 -2.28 -3.97 -17.56
C ARG A 97 -3.42 -4.23 -18.53
N GLU A 98 -3.42 -5.37 -19.21
CA GLU A 98 -4.50 -5.80 -20.10
C GLU A 98 -5.80 -6.04 -19.33
N VAL A 99 -5.76 -6.66 -18.15
CA VAL A 99 -6.95 -6.80 -17.29
C VAL A 99 -7.49 -5.43 -16.89
N LEU A 100 -6.63 -4.48 -16.51
CA LEU A 100 -7.05 -3.13 -16.15
C LEU A 100 -7.67 -2.37 -17.33
N SER A 101 -7.12 -2.49 -18.55
CA SER A 101 -7.68 -1.84 -19.74
C SER A 101 -9.03 -2.43 -20.16
N LEU A 102 -9.28 -3.72 -19.88
CA LEU A 102 -10.58 -4.34 -20.06
C LEU A 102 -11.61 -3.91 -18.99
N CYS A 103 -11.15 -3.49 -17.81
CA CYS A 103 -12.02 -3.09 -16.70
C CYS A 103 -12.37 -1.60 -16.68
N PHE A 104 -11.54 -0.75 -17.29
CA PHE A 104 -11.60 0.70 -17.14
C PHE A 104 -11.35 1.42 -18.46
N ASP A 105 -11.96 2.60 -18.60
CA ASP A 105 -11.64 3.52 -19.69
C ASP A 105 -10.13 3.81 -19.75
N PRO A 106 -9.56 4.05 -20.95
CA PRO A 106 -8.12 4.28 -21.14
C PRO A 106 -7.55 5.36 -20.22
N SER A 107 -8.28 6.46 -20.01
CA SER A 107 -7.85 7.55 -19.14
C SER A 107 -7.61 7.12 -17.68
N VAL A 108 -8.34 6.11 -17.21
CA VAL A 108 -8.16 5.55 -15.86
C VAL A 108 -7.12 4.45 -15.88
N SER A 109 -7.24 3.46 -16.77
CA SER A 109 -6.33 2.31 -16.81
C SER A 109 -4.88 2.69 -17.06
N GLU A 110 -4.62 3.65 -17.96
CA GLU A 110 -3.27 4.14 -18.26
C GLU A 110 -2.67 4.97 -17.10
N SER A 111 -3.53 5.59 -16.28
CA SER A 111 -3.09 6.36 -15.10
C SER A 111 -2.68 5.47 -13.91
N ILE A 112 -3.07 4.19 -13.92
CA ILE A 112 -2.75 3.26 -12.83
C ILE A 112 -1.31 2.76 -12.98
N ILE A 113 -0.49 3.07 -11.97
CA ILE A 113 0.88 2.58 -11.87
C ILE A 113 0.82 1.08 -11.54
N VAL A 114 1.54 0.23 -12.28
CA VAL A 114 1.61 -1.20 -11.98
C VAL A 114 3.02 -1.57 -11.54
N ARG A 115 3.13 -2.11 -10.32
CA ARG A 115 4.37 -2.63 -9.75
C ARG A 115 4.22 -4.11 -9.45
N GLY A 116 4.69 -4.93 -10.40
CA GLY A 116 4.88 -6.37 -10.24
C GLY A 116 6.34 -6.73 -9.97
N ASP A 117 6.61 -8.02 -9.75
CA ASP A 117 7.97 -8.54 -9.53
C ASP A 117 8.72 -8.68 -10.86
N VAL A 118 9.15 -7.55 -11.40
CA VAL A 118 9.87 -7.45 -12.68
C VAL A 118 11.13 -6.60 -12.51
N GLU A 119 12.12 -6.77 -13.39
CA GLU A 119 13.38 -6.01 -13.31
C GLU A 119 13.26 -4.57 -13.82
N GLY A 120 12.13 -4.20 -14.44
CA GLY A 120 11.91 -2.88 -15.04
C GLY A 120 11.78 -1.70 -14.07
N TRP A 121 11.93 -1.92 -12.76
CA TRP A 121 12.00 -0.85 -11.76
C TRP A 121 12.92 -1.26 -10.60
N THR A 122 13.55 -0.26 -9.99
CA THR A 122 14.43 -0.42 -8.84
C THR A 122 14.02 0.56 -7.73
N LEU A 123 14.48 0.28 -6.52
CA LEU A 123 14.30 1.16 -5.37
C LEU A 123 15.62 1.19 -4.60
N SER A 124 16.22 2.37 -4.48
CA SER A 124 17.42 2.52 -3.66
C SER A 124 17.07 2.55 -2.17
N ARG A 125 18.08 2.38 -1.31
CA ARG A 125 17.88 2.55 0.14
C ARG A 125 17.50 3.98 0.49
N ASP A 126 18.12 4.96 -0.16
CA ASP A 126 17.87 6.37 0.10
C ASP A 126 16.45 6.76 -0.27
N ASP A 127 15.93 6.25 -1.39
CA ASP A 127 14.53 6.42 -1.78
C ASP A 127 13.58 5.88 -0.71
N ALA A 128 13.86 4.69 -0.18
CA ALA A 128 13.03 4.07 0.84
C ALA A 128 13.08 4.84 2.18
N VAL A 129 14.25 5.38 2.54
CA VAL A 129 14.41 6.27 3.71
C VAL A 129 13.62 7.56 3.49
N GLN A 130 13.73 8.18 2.33
CA GLN A 130 12.98 9.41 2.01
C GLN A 130 11.47 9.18 2.01
N PHE A 131 11.02 8.03 1.51
CA PHE A 131 9.62 7.65 1.49
C PHE A 131 9.08 7.38 2.90
N THR A 132 9.79 6.59 3.72
CA THR A 132 9.30 6.15 5.04
C THR A 132 9.63 7.09 6.19
N GLY A 133 10.74 7.82 6.10
CA GLY A 133 11.36 8.55 7.21
C GLY A 133 12.06 7.64 8.24
N ILE A 134 12.26 6.35 7.92
CA ILE A 134 12.89 5.35 8.80
C ILE A 134 14.31 5.10 8.31
N ASP A 135 15.24 4.89 9.24
CA ASP A 135 16.63 4.53 8.93
C ASP A 135 16.70 3.25 8.08
N SER A 136 17.56 3.26 7.06
CA SER A 136 17.77 2.16 6.13
C SER A 136 18.04 0.81 6.78
N HIS A 137 18.70 0.78 7.96
CA HIS A 137 19.01 -0.46 8.67
C HIS A 137 17.77 -1.17 9.25
N HIS A 138 16.67 -0.45 9.40
CA HIS A 138 15.39 -0.98 9.89
C HIS A 138 14.40 -1.29 8.76
N LEU A 139 14.77 -1.01 7.50
CA LEU A 139 13.91 -1.23 6.35
C LEU A 139 14.19 -2.57 5.68
N VAL A 140 13.12 -3.34 5.49
CA VAL A 140 13.16 -4.62 4.78
C VAL A 140 12.79 -4.39 3.31
N LEU A 141 13.81 -4.16 2.49
CA LEU A 141 13.65 -3.82 1.06
C LEU A 141 13.69 -5.03 0.11
N HIS A 142 13.64 -6.25 0.64
CA HIS A 142 13.56 -7.43 -0.21
C HIS A 142 12.20 -7.54 -0.90
N ARG A 143 12.17 -8.08 -2.12
CA ARG A 143 10.96 -8.21 -2.94
C ARG A 143 9.90 -9.19 -2.42
N ARG A 144 10.12 -9.81 -1.25
CA ARG A 144 9.10 -10.60 -0.51
C ARG A 144 8.22 -9.76 0.42
N THR A 145 8.43 -8.43 0.51
CA THR A 145 7.47 -7.52 1.19
C THR A 145 6.88 -6.55 0.18
N LYS A 146 5.71 -5.97 0.48
CA LYS A 146 5.08 -4.94 -0.36
C LYS A 146 5.78 -3.58 -0.29
N LEU A 147 6.62 -3.33 0.72
CA LEU A 147 7.28 -2.04 0.91
C LEU A 147 8.00 -1.53 -0.35
N PRO A 148 8.89 -2.29 -1.01
CA PRO A 148 9.59 -1.79 -2.19
C PRO A 148 8.66 -1.46 -3.36
N TYR A 149 7.58 -2.22 -3.54
CA TYR A 149 6.57 -1.98 -4.58
C TYR A 149 5.78 -0.70 -4.31
N VAL A 150 5.34 -0.50 -3.07
CA VAL A 150 4.60 0.70 -2.65
C VAL A 150 5.48 1.95 -2.74
N ALA A 151 6.72 1.87 -2.27
CA ALA A 151 7.66 3.00 -2.32
C ALA A 151 8.02 3.37 -3.76
N SER A 152 8.32 2.40 -4.63
CA SER A 152 8.64 2.68 -6.03
C SER A 152 7.44 3.23 -6.82
N ALA A 153 6.21 2.83 -6.47
CA ALA A 153 5.00 3.44 -7.01
C ALA A 153 4.83 4.90 -6.55
N ALA A 154 5.17 5.19 -5.28
CA ALA A 154 5.12 6.55 -4.74
C ALA A 154 6.14 7.49 -5.39
N LEU A 155 7.33 6.99 -5.73
CA LEU A 155 8.32 7.77 -6.48
C LEU A 155 7.79 8.16 -7.87
N GLU A 156 7.27 7.18 -8.64
CA GLU A 156 6.71 7.46 -9.97
C GLU A 156 5.51 8.40 -9.87
N ALA A 157 4.60 8.18 -8.92
CA ALA A 157 3.47 9.07 -8.68
C ALA A 157 3.92 10.49 -8.32
N SER A 158 5.00 10.65 -7.54
CA SER A 158 5.54 11.96 -7.19
C SER A 158 6.08 12.68 -8.42
N SER A 159 6.81 11.98 -9.29
CA SER A 159 7.36 12.53 -10.53
C SER A 159 6.29 12.94 -11.53
N SER A 160 5.17 12.22 -11.57
CA SER A 160 4.04 12.54 -12.46
C SER A 160 3.18 13.71 -11.96
N THR A 161 3.25 14.06 -10.67
CA THR A 161 2.53 15.21 -10.12
C THR A 161 3.41 16.46 -10.12
N SER A 162 2.90 17.59 -10.58
CA SER A 162 3.58 18.90 -10.48
C SER A 162 3.67 19.46 -9.04
N SER A 163 3.42 18.62 -8.04
CA SER A 163 3.46 18.99 -6.63
C SER A 163 4.90 19.03 -6.14
N ALA A 164 5.29 20.14 -5.51
CA ALA A 164 6.62 20.30 -4.93
C ALA A 164 6.93 19.32 -3.78
N ASP A 165 5.90 18.82 -3.08
CA ASP A 165 6.08 17.88 -1.97
C ASP A 165 5.97 16.42 -2.44
N PRO A 166 6.99 15.56 -2.24
CA PRO A 166 6.94 14.15 -2.63
C PRO A 166 5.91 13.34 -1.83
N ILE A 167 5.35 12.31 -2.46
CA ILE A 167 4.48 11.34 -1.80
C ILE A 167 5.34 10.47 -0.86
N ARG A 168 4.91 10.34 0.40
CA ARG A 168 5.61 9.63 1.48
C ARG A 168 4.70 8.57 2.09
N SER A 169 5.21 7.72 2.96
CA SER A 169 4.46 6.63 3.62
C SER A 169 3.16 7.13 4.26
N HIS A 170 3.23 8.25 4.97
CA HIS A 170 2.07 8.87 5.60
C HIS A 170 1.11 9.55 4.62
N HIS A 171 1.37 9.60 3.30
CA HIS A 171 0.44 10.00 2.25
C HIS A 171 -0.20 8.79 1.54
N THR A 172 0.29 7.59 1.81
CA THR A 172 -0.06 6.37 1.09
C THR A 172 -1.02 5.49 1.88
N VAL A 173 -1.93 4.84 1.17
CA VAL A 173 -2.78 3.77 1.68
C VAL A 173 -2.50 2.48 0.92
N LEU A 174 -2.37 1.35 1.62
CA LEU A 174 -2.29 0.01 1.04
C LEU A 174 -3.58 -0.76 1.33
N ILE A 175 -4.15 -1.43 0.33
CA ILE A 175 -5.28 -2.36 0.46
C ILE A 175 -4.79 -3.74 0.00
N ASP A 176 -4.84 -4.73 0.88
CA ASP A 176 -4.23 -6.05 0.68
C ASP A 176 -4.97 -7.09 1.54
N ASP A 177 -5.19 -8.29 1.04
CA ASP A 177 -5.85 -9.38 1.77
C ASP A 177 -4.89 -10.14 2.69
N CYS A 178 -3.57 -10.00 2.52
CA CYS A 178 -2.59 -10.62 3.39
C CYS A 178 -2.34 -9.77 4.65
N GLN A 179 -2.68 -10.31 5.82
CA GLN A 179 -2.47 -9.62 7.10
C GLN A 179 -1.00 -9.27 7.38
N ASP A 180 -0.06 -10.10 6.93
CA ASP A 180 1.37 -9.84 7.11
C ASP A 180 1.82 -8.61 6.30
N ASN A 181 1.33 -8.47 5.06
CA ASN A 181 1.59 -7.28 4.23
C ASN A 181 1.00 -6.02 4.90
N VAL A 182 -0.23 -6.11 5.40
CA VAL A 182 -0.91 -5.02 6.11
C VAL A 182 -0.14 -4.61 7.37
N PHE A 183 0.32 -5.60 8.14
CA PHE A 183 1.09 -5.38 9.35
C PHE A 183 2.43 -4.69 9.03
N LEU A 184 3.21 -5.25 8.10
CA LEU A 184 4.53 -4.71 7.72
C LEU A 184 4.44 -3.31 7.13
N ALA A 185 3.45 -3.05 6.27
CA ALA A 185 3.20 -1.72 5.73
C ALA A 185 2.89 -0.71 6.85
N SER A 186 2.08 -1.12 7.82
CA SER A 186 1.74 -0.29 8.99
C SER A 186 2.97 0.04 9.85
N GLN A 187 3.94 -0.87 9.99
CA GLN A 187 5.21 -0.59 10.68
C GLN A 187 6.05 0.47 9.95
N CYS A 188 5.87 0.59 8.64
CA CYS A 188 6.58 1.57 7.80
C CYS A 188 5.87 2.92 7.68
N GLY A 189 4.85 3.16 8.51
CA GLY A 189 4.07 4.41 8.50
C GLY A 189 3.04 4.52 7.38
N ILE A 190 2.83 3.45 6.60
CA ILE A 190 1.79 3.37 5.56
C ILE A 190 0.46 3.06 6.23
N ALA A 191 -0.62 3.74 5.84
CA ALA A 191 -1.95 3.35 6.30
C ALA A 191 -2.40 2.08 5.55
N ALA A 192 -2.41 0.93 6.21
CA ALA A 192 -2.80 -0.32 5.55
C ALA A 192 -4.20 -0.79 5.99
N ILE A 193 -4.97 -1.32 5.05
CA ILE A 193 -6.33 -1.81 5.23
C ILE A 193 -6.34 -3.27 4.79
N HIS A 194 -6.67 -4.17 5.72
CA HIS A 194 -6.91 -5.57 5.39
C HIS A 194 -8.19 -5.71 4.60
N TYR A 195 -8.07 -6.25 3.39
CA TYR A 195 -9.21 -6.49 2.52
C TYR A 195 -9.92 -7.78 2.94
N ASP A 196 -11.11 -7.60 3.50
CA ASP A 196 -12.10 -8.66 3.70
C ASP A 196 -13.42 -8.11 3.15
N PRO A 197 -14.02 -8.70 2.11
CA PRO A 197 -15.25 -8.20 1.51
C PRO A 197 -16.36 -7.90 2.52
N THR A 198 -16.46 -8.70 3.58
CA THR A 198 -17.52 -8.59 4.59
C THR A 198 -17.26 -7.49 5.63
N GLN A 199 -16.01 -7.09 5.80
CA GLN A 199 -15.56 -6.15 6.85
C GLN A 199 -14.85 -4.91 6.30
N PHE A 200 -14.70 -4.81 4.98
CA PHE A 200 -13.89 -3.78 4.34
C PHE A 200 -14.34 -2.36 4.69
N PRO A 201 -15.64 -2.00 4.64
CA PRO A 201 -16.09 -0.67 5.04
C PRO A 201 -15.69 -0.31 6.48
N GLN A 202 -15.89 -1.25 7.41
CA GLN A 202 -15.61 -1.06 8.84
C GLN A 202 -14.11 -0.89 9.08
N HIS A 203 -13.28 -1.75 8.47
CA HIS A 203 -11.81 -1.68 8.56
C HIS A 203 -11.27 -0.38 8.01
N MET A 204 -11.73 0.01 6.82
CA MET A 204 -11.34 1.27 6.20
C MET A 204 -11.70 2.46 7.10
N HIS A 205 -12.95 2.56 7.58
CA HIS A 205 -13.36 3.65 8.46
C HIS A 205 -12.51 3.72 9.74
N ALA A 206 -12.19 2.57 10.34
CA ALA A 206 -11.35 2.51 11.53
C ALA A 206 -9.93 3.05 11.27
N VAL A 207 -9.30 2.64 10.16
CA VAL A 207 -7.95 3.08 9.77
C VAL A 207 -7.92 4.57 9.47
N LEU A 208 -8.85 5.06 8.64
CA LEU A 208 -8.88 6.47 8.23
C LEU A 208 -9.24 7.41 9.40
N LYS A 209 -10.12 6.98 10.32
CA LYS A 209 -10.41 7.73 11.56
C LYS A 209 -9.18 7.86 12.46
N ARG A 210 -8.41 6.78 12.65
CA ARG A 210 -7.16 6.80 13.43
C ARG A 210 -6.13 7.73 12.80
N ARG A 211 -6.00 7.69 11.47
CA ARG A 211 -5.13 8.57 10.68
C ARG A 211 -5.48 10.05 10.86
N LYS A 212 -6.76 10.41 10.73
CA LYS A 212 -7.23 11.80 10.92
C LYS A 212 -6.96 12.31 12.34
N LYS A 213 -7.09 11.44 13.35
CA LYS A 213 -6.76 11.78 14.76
C LYS A 213 -5.26 12.10 14.92
N ARG A 214 -4.37 11.29 14.33
CA ARG A 214 -2.91 11.49 14.42
C ARG A 214 -2.45 12.81 13.77
N ARG A 215 -3.04 13.19 12.63
CA ARG A 215 -2.73 14.47 11.97
C ARG A 215 -3.08 15.66 12.84
N ARG A 216 -4.30 15.70 13.39
CA ARG A 216 -4.72 16.80 14.27
C ARG A 216 -3.78 17.02 15.46
N THR A 217 -3.27 15.95 16.07
CA THR A 217 -2.33 16.05 17.19
C THR A 217 -0.95 16.56 16.78
N SER A 218 -0.50 16.25 15.56
CA SER A 218 0.78 16.74 15.03
C SER A 218 0.72 18.24 14.79
N ASP A 219 -0.37 18.73 14.19
CA ASP A 219 -0.53 20.14 13.86
C ASP A 219 -0.68 21.01 15.13
N THR A 220 -1.36 20.51 16.16
CA THR A 220 -1.48 21.21 17.46
C THR A 220 -0.18 21.26 18.25
N ASN A 221 0.68 20.23 18.14
CA ASN A 221 1.95 20.20 18.88
C ASN A 221 3.04 21.08 18.26
N LEU A 222 2.98 21.36 16.96
CA LEU A 222 3.88 22.32 16.30
C LEU A 222 3.57 23.79 16.66
N THR A 223 2.43 24.07 17.31
CA THR A 223 2.03 25.44 17.67
C THR A 223 2.38 25.81 19.13
N LEU A 224 2.92 24.89 19.94
CA LEU A 224 3.08 25.07 21.40
C LEU A 224 4.51 25.12 21.95
N VAL A 225 5.55 25.29 21.11
CA VAL A 225 6.93 25.48 21.59
C VAL A 225 7.59 26.68 20.93
N LEU A 226 7.10 27.87 21.26
CA LEU A 226 7.93 29.07 21.36
C LEU A 226 7.82 29.54 22.82
N PRO A 227 8.84 29.32 23.67
CA PRO A 227 8.89 29.99 24.96
C PRO A 227 9.05 31.49 24.68
N SER A 228 7.98 32.24 24.88
CA SER A 228 8.05 33.70 24.92
C SER A 228 9.04 34.11 26.01
N ALA A 229 10.10 34.79 25.62
CA ALA A 229 11.23 35.19 26.46
C ALA A 229 10.90 36.32 27.47
N SER A 230 9.69 36.33 28.04
CA SER A 230 9.25 37.41 28.95
C SER A 230 8.62 36.93 30.25
N ALA A 231 8.69 35.64 30.58
CA ALA A 231 8.09 35.09 31.80
C ALA A 231 9.13 34.42 32.73
N LEU A 232 10.22 35.12 33.07
CA LEU A 232 11.08 34.73 34.19
C LEU A 232 11.74 35.93 34.88
N ARG A 233 10.93 36.89 35.34
CA ARG A 233 11.34 37.83 36.39
C ARG A 233 10.14 38.17 37.25
N ARG A 234 9.93 37.41 38.31
CA ARG A 234 9.29 37.83 39.57
C ARG A 234 9.15 36.62 40.47
N SER A 235 10.05 36.49 41.43
CA SER A 235 9.75 36.06 42.80
C SER A 235 11.06 35.77 43.51
N ILE A 236 11.39 36.62 44.48
CA ILE A 236 12.16 36.42 45.73
C ILE A 236 12.67 37.82 46.10
N GLN A 237 11.87 38.56 46.87
CA GLN A 237 12.36 39.57 47.81
C GLN A 237 11.40 39.59 49.00
N SER A 238 11.88 39.11 50.14
CA SER A 238 11.34 39.39 51.46
C SER A 238 11.99 40.68 52.01
N PRO A 239 11.34 41.41 52.93
CA PRO A 239 11.77 42.75 53.32
C PRO A 239 12.71 42.69 54.53
N VAL A 240 13.78 43.48 54.50
CA VAL A 240 14.46 43.97 55.71
C VAL A 240 14.66 45.47 55.54
N ALA A 241 14.06 46.22 56.46
CA ALA A 241 14.16 47.66 56.57
C ALA A 241 15.45 48.04 57.32
N GLY A 242 16.14 49.09 56.84
CA GLY A 242 17.31 49.68 57.49
C GLY A 242 17.99 50.70 56.57
N GLN A 243 17.65 51.97 56.80
CA GLN A 243 18.19 53.20 56.17
C GLN A 243 19.68 53.48 56.49
N PRO A 244 20.29 54.63 56.08
CA PRO A 244 20.38 55.30 54.78
C PRO A 244 21.83 55.77 54.45
N GLU A 245 21.95 56.62 53.40
CA GLU A 245 23.10 57.52 53.06
C GLU A 245 24.26 56.90 52.28
N ALA A 246 25.01 57.58 51.42
CA ALA A 246 24.85 58.69 50.47
C ALA A 246 26.25 58.83 49.81
N SER A 247 26.30 59.42 48.61
CA SER A 247 27.51 60.06 48.02
C SER A 247 28.59 59.11 47.48
N SER A 248 28.62 58.89 46.16
CA SER A 248 29.39 59.70 45.18
C SER A 248 30.89 59.68 45.41
N SER A 249 31.66 59.14 44.45
CA SER A 249 32.70 59.87 43.71
C SER A 249 33.50 58.94 42.81
N PHE A 250 33.63 59.39 41.56
CA PHE A 250 34.84 59.37 40.71
C PHE A 250 35.86 58.22 40.87
N ALA A 251 36.13 57.52 39.77
CA ALA A 251 37.37 57.78 39.02
C ALA A 251 37.45 56.96 37.72
N THR A 252 37.98 57.66 36.74
CA THR A 252 38.31 57.31 35.37
C THR A 252 39.49 56.33 35.30
N ALA A 253 39.57 55.62 34.16
CA ALA A 253 40.79 55.48 33.34
C ALA A 253 41.52 54.11 33.31
N VAL A 254 41.67 53.63 32.07
CA VAL A 254 42.93 53.16 31.44
C VAL A 254 43.27 51.65 31.49
N LEU A 255 43.19 51.09 30.28
CA LEU A 255 44.10 50.18 29.56
C LEU A 255 44.91 49.10 30.33
N SER A 256 44.68 47.86 29.88
CA SER A 256 45.52 46.64 29.89
C SER A 256 47.04 46.91 29.74
N PRO A 257 47.99 46.02 30.14
CA PRO A 257 48.01 44.60 29.68
C PRO A 257 48.81 43.53 30.52
N VAL A 258 48.62 42.26 30.10
CA VAL A 258 49.62 41.15 30.07
C VAL A 258 49.96 40.31 31.34
N ARG A 259 49.92 38.99 31.08
CA ARG A 259 50.68 37.83 31.65
C ARG A 259 50.04 36.91 32.71
N SER A 260 49.81 35.68 32.23
CA SER A 260 50.22 34.36 32.75
C SER A 260 50.02 34.01 34.22
N ALA A 261 49.26 32.94 34.47
CA ALA A 261 49.74 31.65 35.01
C ALA A 261 48.59 30.86 35.66
N ASP A 262 48.69 29.54 35.47
CA ASP A 262 47.96 28.44 36.11
C ASP A 262 47.30 28.71 37.48
N SER A 263 46.04 28.29 37.64
CA SER A 263 45.62 27.33 38.69
C SER A 263 44.08 27.14 38.80
N HIS A 264 43.65 25.88 38.58
CA HIS A 264 42.44 25.19 39.11
C HIS A 264 41.02 25.70 38.74
N PRO A 265 39.91 24.95 38.96
CA PRO A 265 39.74 23.59 39.54
C PRO A 265 38.80 22.63 38.76
N ALA A 266 38.74 21.40 39.29
CA ALA A 266 37.78 20.30 39.09
C ALA A 266 36.44 20.61 38.36
N ARG A 267 36.24 19.91 37.22
CA ARG A 267 34.93 19.71 36.60
C ARG A 267 34.16 18.60 37.35
N LEU A 268 33.20 19.00 38.17
CA LEU A 268 32.14 18.12 38.65
C LEU A 268 31.14 17.88 37.50
N HIS A 269 31.16 16.68 36.93
CA HIS A 269 30.12 16.23 36.01
C HIS A 269 28.85 15.90 36.81
N PHE A 270 27.87 16.79 36.77
CA PHE A 270 26.50 16.46 37.17
C PHE A 270 25.84 15.64 36.05
N CYS A 271 25.86 14.32 36.20
CA CYS A 271 24.98 13.43 35.45
C CYS A 271 23.55 13.61 35.95
N THR A 272 22.72 14.35 35.22
CA THR A 272 21.27 14.30 35.40
C THR A 272 20.75 13.07 34.64
N PRO A 273 20.20 12.04 35.31
CA PRO A 273 19.52 10.97 34.60
C PRO A 273 18.27 11.54 33.93
N SER A 274 18.18 11.37 32.60
CA SER A 274 16.96 11.70 31.85
C SER A 274 15.75 10.98 32.44
N PRO A 275 14.57 11.63 32.47
CA PRO A 275 13.37 11.04 33.06
C PRO A 275 12.95 9.80 32.27
N VAL A 276 13.02 8.64 32.93
CA VAL A 276 12.50 7.38 32.42
C VAL A 276 10.99 7.51 32.29
N THR A 277 10.51 7.76 31.07
CA THR A 277 9.10 7.58 30.73
C THR A 277 8.76 6.11 30.90
N LYS A 278 8.04 5.77 31.98
CA LYS A 278 7.46 4.45 32.19
C LYS A 278 6.46 4.18 31.07
N LEU A 279 6.91 3.45 30.04
CA LEU A 279 6.03 2.82 29.05
C LEU A 279 5.15 1.79 29.80
N ARG A 280 3.90 2.16 30.05
CA ARG A 280 2.88 1.25 30.57
C ARG A 280 2.45 0.34 29.43
N VAL A 281 3.22 -0.73 29.21
CA VAL A 281 2.87 -1.82 28.30
C VAL A 281 1.73 -2.62 28.94
N THR A 282 0.50 -2.36 28.53
CA THR A 282 -0.62 -3.26 28.84
C THR A 282 -0.58 -4.43 27.86
N ASN A 283 0.27 -5.41 28.13
CA ASN A 283 0.17 -6.71 27.48
C ASN A 283 -1.09 -7.41 28.01
N SER A 284 -2.18 -7.36 27.24
CA SER A 284 -3.26 -8.35 27.37
C SER A 284 -2.81 -9.64 26.68
N ILE A 285 -1.75 -10.25 27.19
CA ILE A 285 -1.41 -11.64 26.89
C ILE A 285 -2.46 -12.50 27.60
N GLY A 286 -3.14 -13.31 26.79
CA GLY A 286 -4.31 -14.08 27.17
C GLY A 286 -4.14 -14.81 28.50
N LYS A 287 -5.17 -14.71 29.34
CA LYS A 287 -5.30 -15.55 30.53
C LYS A 287 -5.33 -17.02 30.08
N PRO A 288 -4.49 -17.91 30.65
CA PRO A 288 -4.54 -19.32 30.33
C PRO A 288 -5.89 -19.91 30.76
N LYS A 289 -6.57 -20.60 29.83
CA LYS A 289 -7.83 -21.30 30.11
C LYS A 289 -7.59 -22.40 31.15
N PRO A 290 -8.40 -22.51 32.21
CA PRO A 290 -8.29 -23.61 33.16
C PRO A 290 -8.71 -24.93 32.49
N LYS A 291 -7.81 -25.91 32.53
CA LYS A 291 -8.07 -27.31 32.18
C LYS A 291 -9.12 -27.86 33.16
N ARG A 292 -10.35 -28.11 32.69
CA ARG A 292 -11.29 -29.01 33.37
C ARG A 292 -11.41 -30.32 32.59
N TYR A 293 -11.21 -31.39 33.34
CA TYR A 293 -11.26 -32.79 32.95
C TYR A 293 -12.67 -33.23 32.50
N THR A 294 -12.64 -34.04 31.45
CA THR A 294 -13.55 -35.10 30.94
C THR A 294 -14.89 -35.42 31.62
N ARG A 295 -15.89 -35.67 30.77
CA ARG A 295 -16.79 -36.84 30.90
C ARG A 295 -16.85 -37.58 29.55
N PRO A 296 -16.62 -38.90 29.51
CA PRO A 296 -16.80 -39.70 28.30
C PRO A 296 -18.29 -40.02 28.11
N VAL A 297 -18.81 -39.79 26.91
CA VAL A 297 -20.12 -40.30 26.49
C VAL A 297 -19.92 -41.73 25.99
N LYS A 298 -20.73 -42.64 26.53
CA LYS A 298 -20.76 -44.07 26.20
C LYS A 298 -21.10 -44.27 24.73
N VAL A 299 -20.25 -45.06 24.08
CA VAL A 299 -20.52 -45.82 22.86
C VAL A 299 -21.53 -46.91 23.20
N VAL A 300 -22.55 -47.06 22.35
CA VAL A 300 -23.42 -48.24 22.30
C VAL A 300 -23.40 -48.70 20.84
N ASP A 301 -22.59 -49.74 20.58
CA ASP A 301 -22.78 -50.70 19.48
C ASP A 301 -23.95 -51.63 19.91
N ASP A 302 -24.87 -52.18 19.12
CA ASP A 302 -24.92 -52.78 17.77
C ASP A 302 -26.43 -53.15 17.53
N PRO A 303 -26.92 -53.87 16.48
CA PRO A 303 -26.30 -54.39 15.26
C PRO A 303 -27.08 -54.17 13.93
N VAL A 304 -26.37 -54.49 12.85
CA VAL A 304 -26.78 -54.94 11.49
C VAL A 304 -28.17 -55.60 11.34
N VAL A 305 -28.97 -55.18 10.33
CA VAL A 305 -29.73 -56.05 9.38
C VAL A 305 -30.03 -55.31 8.04
N SER A 306 -29.48 -55.88 6.97
CA SER A 306 -29.95 -56.15 5.58
C SER A 306 -30.84 -55.21 4.73
N GLU A 307 -30.32 -54.99 3.51
CA GLU A 307 -30.88 -55.19 2.15
C GLU A 307 -32.26 -54.66 1.70
N GLN A 308 -32.18 -53.99 0.53
CA GLN A 308 -33.07 -54.03 -0.64
C GLN A 308 -34.53 -53.55 -0.51
N VAL A 309 -34.83 -52.41 -1.15
CA VAL A 309 -35.97 -52.28 -2.09
C VAL A 309 -35.66 -51.20 -3.16
N VAL A 310 -35.45 -51.67 -4.40
CA VAL A 310 -36.06 -51.27 -5.69
C VAL A 310 -36.28 -49.78 -6.06
N ALA A 311 -35.58 -49.41 -7.14
CA ALA A 311 -35.96 -48.63 -8.33
C ALA A 311 -37.15 -47.65 -8.29
N ASP A 312 -36.90 -46.40 -8.72
CA ASP A 312 -37.46 -45.86 -9.96
C ASP A 312 -36.96 -44.41 -10.17
N LEU A 313 -36.34 -44.13 -11.31
CA LEU A 313 -36.48 -42.86 -12.07
C LEU A 313 -35.70 -42.98 -13.39
N LYS A 314 -36.48 -43.07 -14.48
CA LYS A 314 -36.05 -43.20 -15.87
C LYS A 314 -35.39 -41.92 -16.40
N PRO A 315 -34.39 -42.02 -17.30
CA PRO A 315 -33.97 -40.94 -18.18
C PRO A 315 -34.88 -40.86 -19.42
N CYS A 316 -35.22 -39.65 -19.83
CA CYS A 316 -36.07 -39.39 -21.00
C CYS A 316 -35.28 -39.45 -22.31
N HIS A 317 -35.93 -40.04 -23.32
CA HIS A 317 -35.49 -40.33 -24.67
C HIS A 317 -35.27 -39.09 -25.55
N THR A 318 -34.19 -39.09 -26.34
CA THR A 318 -34.16 -39.22 -27.82
C THR A 318 -34.56 -37.97 -28.62
N ILE A 319 -33.58 -37.39 -29.31
CA ILE A 319 -33.79 -36.66 -30.57
C ILE A 319 -32.99 -37.35 -31.67
N THR A 320 -33.67 -37.49 -32.79
CA THR A 320 -33.38 -38.24 -34.00
C THR A 320 -32.31 -37.64 -34.90
N ARG A 321 -31.71 -38.58 -35.63
CA ARG A 321 -30.73 -38.55 -36.71
C ARG A 321 -31.25 -37.89 -37.99
N THR A 322 -30.38 -37.19 -38.72
CA THR A 322 -30.44 -37.05 -40.19
C THR A 322 -29.02 -37.07 -40.75
N ASP A 323 -28.72 -38.13 -41.50
CA ASP A 323 -27.56 -38.32 -42.38
C ASP A 323 -27.85 -37.72 -43.77
N ALA A 324 -26.83 -37.20 -44.47
CA ALA A 324 -26.54 -37.33 -45.92
C ALA A 324 -25.46 -36.30 -46.37
N PRO A 325 -24.77 -36.46 -47.53
CA PRO A 325 -23.82 -37.52 -47.83
C PRO A 325 -22.47 -37.00 -48.43
N CYS A 326 -21.57 -37.97 -48.63
CA CYS A 326 -20.29 -37.99 -49.34
C CYS A 326 -20.17 -37.15 -50.63
N ASP A 327 -18.96 -36.61 -50.87
CA ASP A 327 -18.32 -36.73 -52.19
C ASP A 327 -16.79 -36.85 -52.07
N LYS A 328 -16.23 -37.73 -52.91
CA LYS A 328 -14.82 -38.11 -53.05
C LYS A 328 -14.24 -37.45 -54.32
N VAL A 329 -12.98 -36.98 -54.28
CA VAL A 329 -11.98 -37.01 -55.39
C VAL A 329 -10.59 -36.88 -54.72
N GLN A 330 -9.75 -37.92 -54.64
CA GLN A 330 -8.58 -38.26 -55.49
C GLN A 330 -7.59 -37.09 -55.71
N ASP A 331 -6.35 -37.12 -55.19
CA ASP A 331 -5.15 -37.94 -55.53
C ASP A 331 -4.19 -37.18 -56.49
N THR A 332 -2.91 -37.55 -56.42
CA THR A 332 -1.66 -36.98 -57.00
C THR A 332 -1.03 -35.87 -56.13
N GLY A 333 0.22 -35.96 -55.67
CA GLY A 333 1.35 -36.85 -55.94
C GLY A 333 2.63 -36.00 -55.91
N ASP A 334 3.71 -36.54 -55.32
CA ASP A 334 5.14 -36.31 -55.65
C ASP A 334 5.71 -34.88 -55.44
N ASP A 335 6.97 -34.59 -55.14
CA ASP A 335 8.19 -35.26 -54.63
C ASP A 335 9.21 -34.10 -54.42
N ASP A 336 10.41 -34.40 -53.91
CA ASP A 336 11.62 -33.54 -53.82
C ASP A 336 11.60 -32.36 -52.82
N GLY A 337 12.59 -32.15 -51.94
CA GLY A 337 14.03 -32.42 -52.08
C GLY A 337 14.75 -31.07 -52.22
N GLY A 338 15.55 -30.63 -51.22
CA GLY A 338 16.32 -29.39 -51.38
C GLY A 338 16.89 -28.73 -50.13
N THR A 339 18.09 -29.16 -49.78
CA THR A 339 19.11 -28.50 -48.95
C THR A 339 19.26 -27.00 -49.21
N THR A 340 19.41 -26.18 -48.16
CA THR A 340 20.27 -24.98 -48.21
C THR A 340 20.88 -24.69 -46.83
N GLN A 341 22.22 -24.68 -46.80
CA GLN A 341 23.03 -23.91 -45.86
C GLN A 341 22.89 -22.42 -46.22
N ASP A 342 22.95 -21.49 -45.27
CA ASP A 342 24.17 -20.72 -45.04
C ASP A 342 24.00 -19.59 -44.02
N VAL A 343 25.13 -19.35 -43.37
CA VAL A 343 25.46 -18.30 -42.43
C VAL A 343 25.53 -16.95 -43.15
N VAL A 344 24.88 -15.92 -42.62
CA VAL A 344 25.29 -14.52 -42.87
C VAL A 344 25.25 -13.71 -41.57
N GLU A 345 26.45 -13.48 -41.06
CA GLU A 345 26.83 -12.42 -40.13
C GLU A 345 26.64 -11.06 -40.82
N ILE A 346 25.87 -10.14 -40.23
CA ILE A 346 25.91 -8.72 -40.60
C ILE A 346 26.25 -7.89 -39.37
N ARG A 347 27.39 -7.22 -39.48
CA ARG A 347 27.94 -6.24 -38.55
C ARG A 347 27.34 -4.85 -38.78
N SER A 348 27.28 -4.10 -37.67
CA SER A 348 27.47 -2.65 -37.51
C SER A 348 27.69 -1.76 -38.73
N THR A 349 26.90 -0.68 -38.77
CA THR A 349 27.18 0.76 -39.05
C THR A 349 25.82 1.40 -39.42
N ASP A 350 25.40 2.63 -39.11
CA ASP A 350 26.08 3.89 -38.81
C ASP A 350 25.19 4.81 -37.95
N VAL A 351 25.89 5.72 -37.28
CA VAL A 351 25.43 6.92 -36.58
C VAL A 351 24.88 7.94 -37.60
N ILE A 352 23.67 8.47 -37.36
CA ILE A 352 23.28 9.78 -37.92
C ILE A 352 22.75 10.67 -36.80
N GLU A 353 23.60 11.63 -36.46
CA GLU A 353 23.37 12.75 -35.56
C GLU A 353 22.62 13.85 -36.33
N SER A 354 21.38 14.16 -35.94
CA SER A 354 20.63 15.29 -36.49
C SER A 354 20.65 16.47 -35.50
N ARG A 355 21.46 17.48 -35.83
CA ARG A 355 21.41 18.83 -35.23
C ARG A 355 20.11 19.55 -35.61
N PRO A 356 19.52 20.38 -34.73
CA PRO A 356 18.49 21.34 -35.11
C PRO A 356 19.11 22.66 -35.58
N GLU A 357 18.67 23.14 -36.75
CA GLU A 357 18.96 24.48 -37.25
C GLU A 357 18.12 25.53 -36.51
N SER A 358 18.82 26.56 -36.07
CA SER A 358 18.33 27.86 -35.63
C SER A 358 17.71 28.64 -36.79
N ILE A 359 16.49 29.15 -36.63
CA ILE A 359 15.99 30.28 -37.41
C ILE A 359 15.60 31.41 -36.45
N SER A 360 16.33 32.51 -36.58
CA SER A 360 16.07 33.80 -35.98
C SER A 360 15.20 34.66 -36.92
N SER A 361 14.20 35.28 -36.31
CA SER A 361 13.72 36.67 -36.52
C SER A 361 13.10 37.10 -37.86
N ILE A 362 12.36 38.23 -37.73
CA ILE A 362 11.57 39.03 -38.69
C ILE A 362 10.06 38.69 -38.55
N LYS A 363 9.18 39.55 -38.03
CA LYS A 363 9.13 41.02 -37.98
C LYS A 363 8.21 41.49 -36.84
#